data_AF-A0A9N9KIW6-F1
#
_entry.id   AF-A0A9N9KIW6-F1
#
_cell.length_a   1.000
_cell.length_b   1.000
_cell.length_c   1.000
_cell.angle_alpha   90.00
_cell.angle_beta   90.00
_cell.angle_gamma   90.00
#
_symmetry.space_group_name_H-M   'P 1'
#
loop_
_entity.id
_entity.type
_entity.pdbx_description
1 polymer ?
#
loop_
_entity_poly.entity_id
_entity_poly.type
_entity_poly.pdbx_seq_one_letter_code
_entity_poly.pdbx_strand_id
1 'polypeptide(L)'
;IIDNESTWMLVNLVDVLHMVFKLQNCNLIQTYIMDTICMDPNVLFVLEDFPTVDKDILVRIIKRDDLNTQEINIWNHLVKWGTVHLATSLGRNPAEFDITKWNDNDFMSFKNFLDPFLPYIRFYEISSEEFYYYIRPYKK
;
A
#
# COMPACT_ATOMS: atom_id res chain seq x y z
N ILE A 1 -29.50 -11.17 0.21
CA ILE A 1 -28.61 -11.88 -0.75
C ILE A 1 -27.53 -10.92 -1.23
N ILE A 2 -27.88 -9.73 -1.75
CA ILE A 2 -26.92 -8.66 -2.14
C ILE A 2 -26.00 -8.21 -0.97
N ASP A 3 -26.52 -8.14 0.25
CA ASP A 3 -25.70 -7.80 1.44
C ASP A 3 -24.65 -8.87 1.79
N ASN A 4 -24.90 -10.13 1.46
CA ASN A 4 -23.98 -11.22 1.82
C ASN A 4 -22.80 -11.31 0.84
N GLU A 5 -23.05 -11.02 -0.44
CA GLU A 5 -22.03 -11.02 -1.49
C GLU A 5 -21.08 -9.82 -1.36
N SER A 6 -21.60 -8.64 -1.04
CA SER A 6 -20.78 -7.43 -0.78
C SER A 6 -19.90 -7.60 0.46
N THR A 7 -20.43 -8.17 1.54
CA THR A 7 -19.65 -8.45 2.75
C THR A 7 -18.55 -9.48 2.51
N TRP A 8 -18.82 -10.55 1.76
CA TRP A 8 -17.80 -11.55 1.43
C TRP A 8 -16.68 -10.96 0.56
N MET A 9 -17.01 -10.12 -0.42
CA MET A 9 -15.99 -9.46 -1.26
C MET A 9 -15.08 -8.56 -0.44
N LEU A 10 -15.62 -7.81 0.53
CA LEU A 10 -14.81 -6.94 1.39
C LEU A 10 -13.90 -7.74 2.34
N VAL A 11 -14.35 -8.92 2.81
CA VAL A 11 -13.51 -9.82 3.63
C VAL A 11 -12.36 -10.42 2.83
N ASN A 12 -12.51 -10.62 1.52
CA ASN A 12 -11.49 -11.22 0.64
C ASN A 12 -10.97 -10.19 -0.38
N LEU A 13 -10.92 -8.92 0.01
CA LEU A 13 -10.72 -7.80 -0.93
C LEU A 13 -9.38 -7.91 -1.69
N VAL A 14 -8.31 -8.35 -1.03
CA VAL A 14 -6.99 -8.50 -1.67
C VAL A 14 -7.03 -9.57 -2.78
N ASP A 15 -7.61 -10.73 -2.50
CA ASP A 15 -7.77 -11.80 -3.50
C ASP A 15 -8.66 -11.34 -4.67
N VAL A 16 -9.75 -10.64 -4.36
CA VAL A 16 -10.65 -10.08 -5.39
C VAL A 16 -9.91 -9.06 -6.24
N LEU A 17 -9.11 -8.17 -5.65
CA LEU A 17 -8.25 -7.23 -6.38
C LEU A 17 -7.34 -7.98 -7.35
N HIS A 18 -6.58 -8.97 -6.86
CA HIS A 18 -5.68 -9.75 -7.72
C HIS A 18 -6.42 -10.46 -8.85
N MET A 19 -7.60 -11.03 -8.59
CA MET A 19 -8.40 -11.73 -9.59
C MET A 19 -8.92 -10.75 -10.65
N VAL A 20 -9.59 -9.70 -10.22
CA VAL A 20 -10.30 -8.76 -11.09
C VAL A 20 -9.32 -7.96 -11.95
N PHE A 21 -8.16 -7.56 -11.41
CA PHE A 21 -7.13 -6.83 -12.17
C PHE A 21 -6.33 -7.71 -13.14
N LYS A 22 -6.40 -9.04 -13.02
CA LYS A 22 -5.88 -10.00 -14.02
C LYS A 22 -6.85 -10.23 -15.18
N LEU A 23 -8.14 -9.99 -14.98
CA LEU A 23 -9.18 -10.21 -15.99
C LEU A 23 -9.38 -8.96 -16.86
N GLN A 24 -9.21 -9.10 -18.18
CA GLN A 24 -9.28 -7.98 -19.13
C GLN A 24 -10.69 -7.35 -19.29
N ASN A 25 -11.75 -8.06 -18.89
CA ASN A 25 -13.14 -7.66 -19.18
C ASN A 25 -13.94 -7.27 -17.92
N CYS A 26 -13.28 -6.99 -16.79
CA CYS A 26 -13.95 -6.71 -15.52
C CYS A 26 -14.00 -5.20 -15.15
N ASN A 27 -13.99 -4.30 -16.13
CA ASN A 27 -13.87 -2.85 -15.91
C ASN A 27 -14.92 -2.27 -14.94
N LEU A 28 -16.17 -2.75 -14.98
CA LEU A 28 -17.22 -2.31 -14.06
C LEU A 28 -16.89 -2.67 -12.60
N ILE A 29 -16.41 -3.90 -12.37
CA ILE A 29 -16.03 -4.38 -11.04
C ILE A 29 -14.75 -3.68 -10.57
N GLN A 30 -13.75 -3.52 -11.46
CA GLN A 30 -12.54 -2.75 -11.15
C GLN A 30 -12.90 -1.33 -10.71
N THR A 31 -13.78 -0.65 -11.44
CA THR A 31 -14.22 0.71 -11.10
C THR A 31 -14.93 0.73 -9.76
N TYR A 32 -15.90 -0.16 -9.55
CA TYR A 32 -16.63 -0.25 -8.27
C TYR A 32 -15.71 -0.47 -7.06
N ILE A 33 -14.74 -1.40 -7.18
CA ILE A 33 -13.79 -1.68 -6.10
C ILE A 33 -12.87 -0.48 -5.86
N MET A 34 -12.36 0.14 -6.93
CA MET A 34 -11.50 1.33 -6.82
C MET A 34 -12.24 2.49 -6.17
N ASP A 35 -13.50 2.76 -6.56
CA ASP A 35 -14.32 3.81 -5.98
C ASP A 35 -14.62 3.53 -4.49
N THR A 36 -14.86 2.26 -4.14
CA THR A 36 -15.04 1.83 -2.75
C THR A 36 -13.79 2.10 -1.90
N ILE A 37 -12.61 1.75 -2.42
CA ILE A 37 -11.32 2.03 -1.75
C ILE A 37 -11.05 3.54 -1.68
N CYS A 38 -11.42 4.31 -2.71
CA CYS A 38 -11.26 5.76 -2.68
C CYS A 38 -12.14 6.41 -1.62
N MET A 39 -13.38 5.94 -1.46
CA MET A 39 -14.33 6.44 -0.48
C MET A 39 -13.91 6.14 0.96
N ASP A 40 -13.45 4.91 1.22
CA ASP A 40 -12.90 4.50 2.52
C ASP A 40 -11.63 3.65 2.33
N PRO A 41 -10.44 4.25 2.32
CA PRO A 41 -9.19 3.53 2.10
C PRO A 41 -8.89 2.47 3.17
N ASN A 42 -9.51 2.58 4.36
CA ASN A 42 -9.29 1.63 5.44
C ASN A 42 -9.83 0.24 5.10
N VAL A 43 -10.82 0.11 4.21
CA VAL A 43 -11.33 -1.20 3.76
C VAL A 43 -10.24 -2.10 3.18
N LEU A 44 -9.16 -1.50 2.67
CA LEU A 44 -7.98 -2.19 2.19
C LEU A 44 -6.80 -2.09 3.16
N PHE A 45 -6.48 -0.88 3.62
CA PHE A 45 -5.22 -0.61 4.31
C PHE A 45 -5.07 -1.28 5.68
N VAL A 46 -6.18 -1.51 6.38
CA VAL A 46 -6.16 -2.14 7.71
C VAL A 46 -6.15 -3.67 7.65
N LEU A 47 -6.30 -4.25 6.46
CA LEU A 47 -6.28 -5.70 6.28
C LEU A 47 -4.91 -6.27 6.64
N GLU A 48 -4.92 -7.46 7.23
CA GLU A 48 -3.68 -8.15 7.65
C GLU A 48 -2.84 -8.54 6.43
N ASP A 49 -3.51 -8.97 5.36
CA ASP A 49 -2.93 -9.39 4.08
C ASP A 49 -2.68 -8.23 3.10
N PHE A 50 -2.95 -6.97 3.48
CA PHE A 50 -2.63 -5.78 2.68
C PHE A 50 -1.19 -5.79 2.10
N PRO A 51 -0.14 -6.17 2.86
CA PRO A 51 1.21 -6.22 2.32
C PRO A 51 1.41 -7.19 1.15
N THR A 52 0.43 -8.05 0.84
CA THR A 52 0.48 -8.98 -0.30
C THR A 52 -0.12 -8.40 -1.59
N VAL A 53 -0.71 -7.20 -1.53
CA VAL A 53 -1.26 -6.52 -2.71
C VAL A 53 -0.16 -6.31 -3.76
N ASP A 54 -0.47 -6.66 -5.01
CA ASP A 54 0.48 -6.54 -6.12
C ASP A 54 0.86 -5.07 -6.32
N LYS A 55 2.16 -4.83 -6.54
CA LYS A 55 2.74 -3.50 -6.76
C LYS A 55 1.95 -2.67 -7.77
N ASP A 56 1.60 -3.25 -8.91
CA ASP A 56 0.93 -2.51 -10.00
C ASP A 56 -0.51 -2.12 -9.63
N ILE A 57 -1.18 -2.92 -8.80
CA ILE A 57 -2.51 -2.59 -8.26
C ILE A 57 -2.37 -1.47 -7.24
N LEU A 58 -1.42 -1.58 -6.32
CA LEU A 58 -1.19 -0.57 -5.29
C LEU A 58 -0.79 0.79 -5.91
N VAL A 59 0.01 0.79 -6.99
CA VAL A 59 0.34 2.01 -7.74
C VAL A 59 -0.92 2.65 -8.31
N ARG A 60 -1.86 1.86 -8.87
CA ARG A 60 -3.12 2.39 -9.40
C ARG A 60 -3.98 3.04 -8.30
N ILE A 61 -3.98 2.46 -7.10
CA ILE A 61 -4.70 2.99 -5.94
C ILE A 61 -4.07 4.30 -5.48
N ILE A 62 -2.76 4.32 -5.25
CA ILE A 62 -2.06 5.51 -4.71
C ILE A 62 -2.03 6.66 -5.71
N LYS A 63 -2.11 6.38 -7.01
CA LYS A 63 -2.22 7.39 -8.06
C LYS A 63 -3.58 8.11 -8.07
N ARG A 64 -4.60 7.62 -7.37
CA ARG A 64 -5.92 8.25 -7.31
C ARG A 64 -5.87 9.55 -6.53
N ASP A 65 -6.31 10.64 -7.15
CA ASP A 65 -6.30 11.94 -6.51
C ASP A 65 -7.36 12.12 -5.42
N ASP A 66 -8.41 11.29 -5.43
CA ASP A 66 -9.58 11.34 -4.55
C ASP A 66 -9.59 10.25 -3.47
N LEU A 67 -8.43 9.63 -3.20
CA LEU A 67 -8.27 8.71 -2.08
C LEU A 67 -8.54 9.47 -0.77
N ASN A 68 -9.60 9.12 -0.05
CA ASN A 68 -10.08 9.84 1.13
C ASN A 68 -9.25 9.52 2.39
N THR A 69 -7.96 9.89 2.37
CA THR A 69 -7.04 9.74 3.50
C THR A 69 -5.91 10.78 3.42
N GLN A 70 -5.25 11.03 4.54
CA GLN A 70 -4.09 11.93 4.58
C GLN A 70 -2.86 11.26 3.96
N GLU A 71 -2.02 12.06 3.30
CA GLU A 71 -0.80 11.57 2.64
C GLU A 71 0.16 10.84 3.60
N ILE A 72 0.22 11.27 4.87
CA ILE A 72 1.01 10.58 5.89
C ILE A 72 0.53 9.14 6.14
N ASN A 73 -0.78 8.89 6.05
CA ASN A 73 -1.33 7.55 6.20
C ASN A 73 -0.94 6.69 5.01
N ILE A 74 -1.00 7.24 3.79
CA ILE A 74 -0.52 6.55 2.58
C ILE A 74 0.95 6.15 2.73
N TRP A 75 1.79 7.09 3.17
CA TRP A 75 3.21 6.85 3.45
C TRP A 75 3.41 5.71 4.46
N ASN A 76 2.71 5.74 5.59
CA ASN A 76 2.86 4.71 6.63
C ASN A 76 2.46 3.31 6.13
N HIS A 77 1.41 3.20 5.32
CA HIS A 77 1.02 1.92 4.72
C HIS A 77 2.00 1.46 3.65
N LEU A 78 2.54 2.37 2.83
CA LEU A 78 3.61 2.06 1.89
C LEU A 78 4.86 1.55 2.59
N VAL A 79 5.24 2.17 3.71
CA VAL A 79 6.37 1.71 4.52
C VAL A 79 6.14 0.30 5.03
N LYS A 80 4.93 -0.01 5.55
CA LYS A 80 4.55 -1.37 5.96
C LYS A 80 4.68 -2.36 4.80
N TRP A 81 4.10 -2.03 3.64
CA TRP A 81 4.18 -2.83 2.42
C TRP A 81 5.64 -3.08 1.99
N GLY A 82 6.43 -2.02 1.85
CA GLY A 82 7.83 -2.10 1.42
C GLY A 82 8.72 -2.87 2.41
N THR A 83 8.45 -2.78 3.71
CA THR A 83 9.19 -3.49 4.75
C THR A 83 8.96 -5.00 4.66
N VAL A 84 7.71 -5.42 4.44
CA VAL A 84 7.37 -6.83 4.21
C VAL A 84 8.05 -7.34 2.94
N HIS A 85 7.94 -6.61 1.83
CA HIS A 85 8.57 -7.00 0.57
C HIS A 85 10.10 -7.10 0.66
N LEU A 86 10.75 -6.15 1.32
CA LEU A 86 12.19 -6.21 1.57
C LEU A 86 12.55 -7.43 2.42
N ALA A 87 11.89 -7.63 3.56
CA ALA A 87 12.15 -8.77 4.44
C ALA A 87 11.99 -10.11 3.69
N THR A 88 10.89 -10.28 2.93
CA THR A 88 10.64 -11.47 2.11
C THR A 88 11.72 -11.67 1.04
N SER A 89 12.15 -10.60 0.35
CA SER A 89 13.22 -10.68 -0.66
C SER A 89 14.58 -11.11 -0.09
N LEU A 90 14.81 -10.83 1.20
CA LEU A 90 16.01 -11.21 1.94
C LEU A 90 15.86 -12.55 2.67
N GLY A 91 14.71 -13.22 2.57
CA GLY A 91 14.43 -14.46 3.31
C GLY A 91 14.33 -14.27 4.82
N ARG A 92 13.96 -13.06 5.28
CA ARG A 92 13.83 -12.70 6.70
C ARG A 92 12.36 -12.65 7.12
N ASN A 93 12.11 -12.82 8.41
CA ASN A 93 10.78 -12.66 9.00
C ASN A 93 10.43 -11.15 9.06
N PRO A 94 9.34 -10.68 8.40
CA PRO A 94 8.91 -9.28 8.48
C PRO A 94 8.65 -8.79 9.90
N ALA A 95 8.18 -9.66 10.81
CA ALA A 95 7.87 -9.30 12.18
C ALA A 95 9.12 -8.93 13.03
N GLU A 96 10.30 -9.34 12.59
CA GLU A 96 11.57 -9.09 13.27
C GLU A 96 12.43 -8.04 12.54
N PHE A 97 11.89 -7.48 11.45
CA PHE A 97 12.64 -6.62 10.54
C PHE A 97 12.61 -5.16 10.99
N ASP A 98 13.49 -4.84 11.93
CA ASP A 98 13.64 -3.52 12.54
C ASP A 98 14.57 -2.60 11.71
N ILE A 99 14.08 -1.40 11.37
CA ILE A 99 14.82 -0.35 10.65
C ILE A 99 16.14 0.03 11.33
N THR A 100 16.23 -0.08 12.66
CA THR A 100 17.46 0.25 13.40
C THR A 100 18.63 -0.68 13.06
N LYS A 101 18.34 -1.86 12.50
CA LYS A 101 19.32 -2.88 12.10
C LYS A 101 19.65 -2.84 10.60
N TRP A 102 19.05 -1.93 9.83
CA TRP A 102 19.26 -1.85 8.39
C TRP A 102 20.65 -1.31 8.07
N ASN A 103 21.30 -1.95 7.10
CA ASN A 103 22.52 -1.44 6.46
C ASN A 103 22.17 -0.61 5.22
N ASP A 104 23.18 0.01 4.60
CA ASP A 104 22.99 0.88 3.43
C ASP A 104 22.34 0.15 2.24
N ASN A 105 22.60 -1.14 2.04
CA ASN A 105 21.95 -1.94 0.99
C ASN A 105 20.48 -2.21 1.30
N ASP A 106 20.11 -2.39 2.57
CA ASP A 106 18.72 -2.55 2.99
C ASP A 106 17.94 -1.24 2.68
N PHE A 107 18.50 -0.06 3.03
CA PHE A 107 17.92 1.24 2.69
C PHE A 107 17.79 1.45 1.18
N MET A 108 18.84 1.14 0.41
CA MET A 108 18.80 1.25 -1.04
C MET A 108 17.74 0.33 -1.66
N SER A 109 17.63 -0.91 -1.18
CA SER A 109 16.64 -1.87 -1.67
C SER A 109 15.22 -1.44 -1.32
N PHE A 110 14.99 -0.95 -0.10
CA PHE A 110 13.70 -0.40 0.31
C PHE A 110 13.28 0.78 -0.56
N LYS A 111 14.21 1.70 -0.84
CA LYS A 111 13.97 2.81 -1.75
C LYS A 111 13.56 2.32 -3.14
N ASN A 112 14.25 1.32 -3.70
CA ASN A 112 13.89 0.73 -4.99
C ASN A 112 12.48 0.12 -4.98
N PHE A 113 12.03 -0.47 -3.86
CA PHE A 113 10.64 -0.94 -3.72
C PHE A 113 9.64 0.20 -3.72
N LEU A 114 9.97 1.34 -3.09
CA LEU A 114 9.08 2.50 -3.00
C LEU A 114 9.12 3.42 -4.22
N ASP A 115 10.19 3.40 -5.01
CA ASP A 115 10.41 4.28 -6.16
C ASP A 115 9.20 4.42 -7.12
N PRO A 116 8.45 3.35 -7.45
CA PRO A 116 7.27 3.46 -8.31
C PRO A 116 6.12 4.28 -7.71
N PHE A 117 6.10 4.43 -6.38
CA PHE A 117 5.04 5.13 -5.65
C PHE A 117 5.41 6.58 -5.34
N LEU A 118 6.70 6.89 -5.15
CA LEU A 118 7.18 8.22 -4.74
C LEU A 118 6.65 9.38 -5.60
N PRO A 119 6.51 9.27 -6.94
CA PRO A 119 5.97 10.35 -7.76
C PRO A 119 4.51 10.69 -7.46
N TYR A 120 3.78 9.80 -6.78
CA TYR A 120 2.35 9.96 -6.48
C TYR A 120 2.09 10.40 -5.04
N ILE A 121 3.12 10.46 -4.19
CA ILE A 121 3.00 10.95 -2.81
C ILE A 121 3.15 12.46 -2.78
N ARG A 122 2.14 13.14 -2.23
CA ARG A 122 2.14 14.61 -2.12
C ARG A 122 2.84 15.02 -0.83
N PHE A 123 4.17 14.92 -0.82
CA PHE A 123 5.01 15.26 0.33
C PHE A 123 4.77 16.67 0.90
N TYR A 124 4.25 17.59 0.10
CA TYR A 124 3.92 18.95 0.53
C TYR A 124 2.65 19.04 1.41
N GLU A 125 1.82 18.00 1.43
CA GLU A 125 0.65 17.91 2.33
C GLU A 125 0.99 17.24 3.67
N ILE A 126 2.21 16.71 3.82
CA ILE A 126 2.70 16.11 5.05
C ILE A 126 3.34 17.20 5.90
N SER A 127 2.98 17.27 7.19
CA SER A 127 3.55 18.29 8.09
C SER A 127 5.05 18.09 8.28
N SER A 128 5.76 19.17 8.64
CA SER A 128 7.20 19.08 8.90
C SER A 128 7.55 18.14 10.06
N GLU A 129 6.66 18.06 11.06
CA GLU A 129 6.81 17.16 12.21
C GLU A 129 6.70 15.70 11.76
N GLU A 130 5.64 15.36 11.02
CA GLU A 130 5.44 14.02 10.48
C GLU A 130 6.57 13.63 9.52
N PHE A 131 7.01 14.55 8.66
CA PHE A 131 8.16 14.32 7.79
C PHE A 131 9.41 13.97 8.59
N TYR A 132 9.69 14.70 9.67
CA TYR A 132 10.85 14.47 10.51
C TYR A 132 10.82 13.09 11.20
N TYR A 133 9.66 12.65 11.68
CA TYR A 133 9.53 11.40 12.42
C TYR A 133 9.30 10.16 11.54
N TYR A 134 8.55 10.28 10.44
CA TYR A 134 8.09 9.13 9.65
C TYR A 134 8.79 8.99 8.29
N ILE A 135 9.28 10.07 7.69
CA ILE A 135 9.90 10.03 6.35
C ILE A 135 11.42 10.06 6.45
N ARG A 136 11.95 11.01 7.20
CA ARG A 136 13.41 11.22 7.35
C ARG A 136 14.19 9.95 7.75
N PRO A 137 13.68 9.03 8.59
CA PRO A 137 14.42 7.80 8.93
C PRO A 137 14.82 6.94 7.73
N TYR A 138 14.10 7.04 6.61
CA TYR A 138 14.32 6.25 5.39
C TYR A 138 15.20 6.94 4.35
N LYS A 139 15.72 8.15 4.63
CA LYS A 139 16.56 8.92 3.70
C LYS A 139 18.03 8.46 3.66
N LYS A 140 18.43 7.52 4.51
CA LYS A 140 19.84 7.07 4.64
C LYS A 140 20.42 6.58 3.32
#